data_AF-A0A968CBH3-F1
#
_entry.id   AF-A0A968CBH3-F1
#
_cell.length_a   1.000
_cell.length_b   1.000
_cell.length_c   1.000
_cell.angle_alpha   90.00
_cell.angle_beta   90.00
_cell.angle_gamma   90.00
#
_symmetry.space_group_name_H-M   'P 1'
#
loop_
_entity.id
_entity.type
_entity.pdbx_description
1 polymer ?
#
loop_
_entity_poly.entity_id
_entity_poly.type
_entity_poly.pdbx_seq_one_letter_code
_entity_poly.pdbx_strand_id
1 'polypeptide(L)' 'TWMHNGFVHVDKEKMSKSLGNFFTIREILALDENPERTGEVIRCMVLSSHYRRPLNYSHDTLQGARSALERLYIALDRAG' A
#
# COMPACT_ATOMS: atom_id res chain seq x y z
N THR A 1 -12.19 1.74 24.68
CA THR A 1 -11.17 0.68 24.43
C THR A 1 -10.05 1.25 23.59
N TRP A 2 -8.81 0.83 23.83
CA TRP A 2 -7.64 1.26 23.05
C TRP A 2 -7.50 0.43 21.78
N MET A 3 -7.09 1.06 20.67
CA MET A 3 -6.80 0.37 19.41
C MET A 3 -5.34 0.56 19.03
N HIS A 4 -4.70 -0.54 18.62
CA HIS A 4 -3.32 -0.54 18.14
C HIS A 4 -3.28 -1.11 16.72
N ASN A 5 -2.44 -0.53 15.86
CA ASN A 5 -2.17 -1.03 14.52
C ASN A 5 -0.91 -1.92 14.52
N GLY A 6 -0.87 -2.85 13.56
CA GLY A 6 0.34 -3.60 13.24
C GLY A 6 1.42 -2.70 12.64
N PHE A 7 2.67 -3.15 12.71
CA PHE A 7 3.81 -2.44 12.13
C PHE A 7 3.83 -2.55 10.60
N VAL A 8 4.49 -1.60 9.95
CA VAL A 8 4.84 -1.68 8.54
C VAL A 8 6.23 -2.29 8.40
N HIS A 9 6.35 -3.29 7.52
CA HIS A 9 7.60 -3.87 7.08
C HIS A 9 7.89 -3.46 5.64
N VAL A 10 9.16 -3.36 5.26
CA VAL A 10 9.64 -3.28 3.88
C VAL A 10 10.35 -4.58 3.58
N ASP A 11 9.91 -5.31 2.56
CA ASP A 11 10.51 -6.60 2.16
C ASP A 11 10.75 -7.57 3.33
N LYS A 12 9.73 -7.68 4.21
CA LYS A 12 9.68 -8.51 5.44
C LYS A 12 10.55 -8.01 6.59
N GLU A 13 11.30 -6.94 6.42
CA GLU A 13 12.05 -6.28 7.50
C GLU A 13 11.28 -5.10 8.09
N LYS A 14 11.45 -4.84 9.39
CA LYS A 14 10.81 -3.70 10.04
C LYS A 14 11.19 -2.38 9.33
N MET A 15 10.20 -1.55 9.00
CA MET A 15 10.47 -0.20 8.51
C MET A 15 10.98 0.67 9.66
N SER A 16 12.18 1.25 9.54
CA SER A 16 12.73 2.17 10.53
C SER A 16 13.81 3.08 9.96
N LYS A 17 13.95 4.30 10.53
CA LYS A 17 15.01 5.23 10.16
C LYS A 17 16.41 4.67 10.43
N SER A 18 16.58 3.94 11.54
CA SER A 18 17.85 3.33 11.93
C SER A 18 18.33 2.24 10.98
N LEU A 19 17.42 1.55 10.30
CA LEU A 19 17.75 0.54 9.29
C LEU A 19 17.93 1.16 7.88
N GLY A 20 17.68 2.46 7.72
CA GLY A 20 17.80 3.14 6.41
C GLY A 20 16.71 2.77 5.40
N ASN A 21 15.71 1.97 5.78
CA ASN A 21 14.62 1.50 4.90
C ASN A 21 13.30 2.27 5.14
N PHE A 22 13.38 3.52 5.58
CA PHE A 22 12.23 4.38 5.86
C PHE A 22 11.87 5.20 4.63
N PHE A 23 10.59 5.17 4.24
CA PHE A 23 10.05 5.98 3.15
C PHE A 23 8.85 6.77 3.65
N THR A 24 8.74 8.00 3.21
CA THR A 24 7.58 8.86 3.40
C THR A 24 6.55 8.60 2.30
N ILE A 25 5.29 8.89 2.61
CA ILE A 25 4.22 8.84 1.59
C ILE A 25 4.54 9.77 0.42
N ARG A 26 5.15 10.94 0.65
CA ARG A 26 5.52 11.87 -0.43
C ARG A 26 6.54 11.26 -1.39
N GLU A 27 7.56 10.59 -0.87
CA GLU A 27 8.55 9.89 -1.69
C GLU A 27 7.89 8.78 -2.51
N ILE A 28 6.99 8.00 -1.89
CA ILE A 28 6.26 6.93 -2.58
C ILE A 28 5.37 7.48 -3.71
N LEU A 29 4.61 8.55 -3.45
CA LEU A 29 3.72 9.14 -4.45
C LEU A 29 4.48 9.74 -5.65
N ALA A 30 5.74 10.12 -5.45
CA ALA A 30 6.60 10.67 -6.50
C ALA A 30 7.27 9.58 -7.38
N LEU A 31 7.06 8.29 -7.11
CA LEU A 31 7.66 7.18 -7.87
C LEU A 31 6.99 6.92 -9.23
N ASP A 32 5.78 7.42 -9.45
CA ASP A 32 4.98 7.19 -10.66
C ASP A 32 4.52 8.53 -11.23
N GLU A 33 4.27 8.57 -12.54
CA GLU A 33 3.76 9.73 -13.27
C GLU A 33 2.37 10.14 -12.80
N ASN A 34 1.58 9.20 -12.26
CA ASN A 34 0.26 9.44 -11.71
C ASN A 34 0.23 9.26 -10.17
N PRO A 35 0.48 10.33 -9.39
CA PRO A 35 0.52 10.25 -7.93
C PRO A 35 -0.85 9.92 -7.32
N GLU A 36 -1.96 10.34 -7.93
CA GLU A 36 -3.30 9.99 -7.44
C GLU A 36 -3.53 8.49 -7.53
N ARG A 37 -3.23 7.89 -8.69
CA ARG A 37 -3.33 6.45 -8.91
C ARG A 37 -2.44 5.65 -7.95
N THR A 38 -1.22 6.12 -7.74
CA THR A 38 -0.30 5.52 -6.76
C THR A 38 -0.85 5.58 -5.35
N GLY A 39 -1.45 6.72 -4.96
CA GLY A 39 -2.11 6.88 -3.67
C GLY A 39 -3.26 5.89 -3.46
N GLU A 40 -4.05 5.63 -4.49
CA GLU A 40 -5.12 4.61 -4.44
C GLU A 40 -4.57 3.20 -4.28
N VAL A 41 -3.51 2.84 -5.01
CA VAL A 41 -2.86 1.53 -4.90
C VAL A 41 -2.32 1.31 -3.49
N ILE A 42 -1.62 2.31 -2.93
CA ILE A 42 -1.12 2.26 -1.55
C ILE A 42 -2.26 2.11 -0.55
N ARG A 43 -3.35 2.87 -0.72
CA ARG A 43 -4.53 2.75 0.15
C ARG A 43 -5.17 1.36 0.03
N CYS A 44 -5.31 0.82 -1.18
CA CYS A 44 -5.84 -0.53 -1.42
C CYS A 44 -4.97 -1.59 -0.72
N MET A 45 -3.65 -1.47 -0.81
CA MET A 45 -2.71 -2.34 -0.11
C MET A 45 -2.90 -2.27 1.41
N VAL A 46 -2.97 -1.08 2.00
CA VAL A 46 -3.20 -0.89 3.45
C VAL A 46 -4.51 -1.54 3.90
N LEU A 47 -5.59 -1.38 3.13
CA LEU A 47 -6.92 -1.90 3.45
C LEU A 47 -7.06 -3.42 3.19
N SER A 48 -6.22 -3.99 2.33
CA SER A 48 -6.23 -5.43 2.03
C SER A 48 -5.75 -6.31 3.19
N SER A 49 -5.08 -5.73 4.19
CA SER A 49 -4.64 -6.43 5.39
C SER A 49 -5.46 -6.01 6.60
N HIS A 50 -5.70 -6.95 7.50
CA HIS A 50 -6.35 -6.64 8.77
C HIS A 50 -5.44 -5.72 9.60
N TYR A 51 -5.96 -4.58 10.06
CA TYR A 51 -5.19 -3.49 10.71
C TYR A 51 -4.28 -3.90 11.89
N ARG A 52 -4.57 -5.00 12.59
CA ARG A 52 -3.74 -5.57 13.67
C ARG A 52 -2.59 -6.47 13.21
N ARG A 53 -2.52 -6.84 11.92
CA ARG A 53 -1.43 -7.66 11.36
C ARG A 53 -0.32 -6.75 10.82
N PRO A 54 0.95 -7.16 10.86
CA PRO A 54 2.01 -6.44 10.17
C PRO A 54 1.68 -6.30 8.68
N LEU A 55 1.80 -5.08 8.16
CA LEU A 55 1.63 -4.78 6.75
C LEU A 55 3.00 -4.87 6.07
N ASN A 56 3.11 -5.69 5.03
CA ASN A 56 4.35 -5.79 4.25
C ASN A 56 4.27 -4.93 2.99
N TYR A 57 5.08 -3.88 2.94
CA TYR A 57 5.36 -3.10 1.74
C TYR A 57 6.44 -3.80 0.93
N SER A 58 6.07 -4.39 -0.21
CA SER A 58 6.98 -5.04 -1.14
C SER A 58 6.44 -4.93 -2.56
N HIS A 59 7.27 -5.23 -3.55
CA HIS A 59 6.84 -5.22 -4.95
C HIS A 59 5.59 -6.10 -5.17
N ASP A 60 5.60 -7.32 -4.64
CA ASP A 60 4.49 -8.27 -4.79
C ASP A 60 3.17 -7.77 -4.21
N THR A 61 3.21 -7.15 -3.02
CA THR A 61 1.98 -6.65 -2.37
C THR A 61 1.43 -5.42 -3.08
N LEU A 62 2.31 -4.57 -3.62
CA LEU A 62 1.93 -3.45 -4.47
C LEU A 62 1.30 -3.91 -5.79
N GLN A 63 1.90 -4.89 -6.48
CA GLN A 63 1.34 -5.42 -7.72
C GLN A 63 0.00 -6.11 -7.50
N GLY A 64 -0.14 -6.85 -6.40
CA GLY A 64 -1.41 -7.45 -6.01
C GLY A 64 -2.50 -6.41 -5.77
N ALA A 65 -2.18 -5.34 -5.03
CA ALA A 65 -3.09 -4.24 -4.77
C ALA A 65 -3.47 -3.48 -6.07
N ARG A 66 -2.50 -3.21 -6.95
CA ARG A 66 -2.72 -2.59 -8.26
C ARG A 66 -3.68 -3.41 -9.11
N SER A 67 -3.41 -4.71 -9.25
CA SER A 67 -4.24 -5.62 -10.01
C SER A 67 -5.67 -5.72 -9.43
N ALA A 68 -5.82 -5.72 -8.10
CA ALA A 68 -7.12 -5.72 -7.45
C ALA A 68 -7.90 -4.42 -7.73
N LEU A 69 -7.23 -3.28 -7.62
CA LEU A 69 -7.82 -1.98 -7.89
C LEU A 69 -8.22 -1.83 -9.36
N GLU A 70 -7.39 -2.28 -10.31
CA GLU A 70 -7.72 -2.29 -11.74
C GLU A 70 -8.98 -3.09 -12.04
N ARG A 71 -9.17 -4.27 -11.42
CA ARG A 71 -10.41 -5.04 -11.58
C ARG A 71 -11.65 -4.29 -11.11
N LEU A 72 -11.55 -3.55 -10.00
CA LEU A 72 -12.66 -2.74 -9.50
C LEU A 72 -13.03 -1.62 -10.48
N TYR A 73 -12.02 -0.94 -11.04
CA TYR A 73 -12.24 0.11 -12.03
C TYR A 73 -12.82 -0.42 -13.35
N ILE A 74 -12.36 -1.59 -13.82
CA ILE A 74 -12.94 -2.26 -15.00
C ILE A 74 -14.40 -2.63 -14.76
N ALA A 75 -14.74 -3.10 -13.56
CA ALA A 75 -16.13 -3.41 -13.21
C ALA A 75 -17.01 -2.15 -13.17
N LEU A 76 -16.49 -1.04 -12.63
CA LEU A 76 -17.17 0.24 -12.58
C LEU A 76 -17.42 0.81 -13.98
N ASP A 77 -16.41 0.77 -14.86
CA ASP A 77 -16.49 1.22 -16.25
C ASP A 77 -17.56 0.44 -17.04
N ARG A 78 -17.65 -0.87 -16.83
CA ARG A 78 -18.66 -1.74 -17.47
C ARG A 78 -20.07 -1.63 -16.88
N ALA A 79 -20.19 -1.03 -15.69
CA ALA A 79 -21.48 -0.87 -15.02
C ALA A 79 -22.19 0.44 -15.41
N GLY A 80 -21.46 1.39 -15.99
CA GLY A 80 -22.00 2.57 -16.68
C GLY A 80 -22.43 2.24 -18.11
#